data_AF-A0A958GJX1-F1
#
_entry.id   AF-A0A958GJX1-F1
#
_cell.length_a   1.000
_cell.length_b   1.000
_cell.length_c   1.000
_cell.angle_alpha   90.00
_cell.angle_beta   90.00
_cell.angle_gamma   90.00
#
_symmetry.space_group_name_H-M   'P 1'
#
loop_
_entity.id
_entity.type
_entity.pdbx_description
1 polymer ?
#
loop_
_entity_poly.entity_id
_entity_poly.type
_entity_poly.pdbx_seq_one_letter_code
_entity_poly.pdbx_strand_id
1 'polypeptide(L)'
;MKYVSKLASNYQRCATNALYAMKNGWICALAFWVTTLAFNLVSGFMGPLRLGLAGGLVIGMLHLALITYCYRWILLTRDSRWTRLPFKNKVQALSEFDGELFTVIINTAFPIFLAEFALSTLTNGISAASTLPGYLKLAVVFLFNPLPEIIMVSRSRGTQSLMEALQFIKQNV
;
A
#
# COMPACT_ATOMS: atom_id res chain seq x y z
N MET A 1 -24.06 8.27 -26.36
CA MET A 1 -24.30 9.20 -25.21
C MET A 1 -24.66 8.53 -23.87
N LYS A 2 -25.33 7.36 -23.81
CA LYS A 2 -25.67 6.66 -22.53
C LYS A 2 -24.49 6.19 -21.66
N TYR A 3 -23.28 6.05 -22.22
CA TYR A 3 -22.09 5.61 -21.49
C TYR A 3 -21.44 6.73 -20.66
N VAL A 4 -21.48 7.97 -21.16
CA VAL A 4 -20.88 9.13 -20.49
C VAL A 4 -21.65 9.48 -19.21
N SER A 5 -22.98 9.32 -19.20
CA SER A 5 -23.79 9.57 -17.99
C SER A 5 -23.55 8.51 -16.91
N LYS A 6 -23.30 7.24 -17.27
CA LYS A 6 -22.94 6.18 -16.33
C LYS A 6 -21.56 6.44 -15.70
N LEU A 7 -20.58 6.85 -16.51
CA LEU A 7 -19.24 7.19 -16.00
C LEU A 7 -19.30 8.35 -15.01
N ALA A 8 -19.98 9.44 -15.38
CA ALA A 8 -20.17 10.60 -14.51
C ALA A 8 -20.88 10.23 -13.19
N SER A 9 -21.90 9.36 -13.25
CA SER A 9 -22.61 8.90 -12.05
C SER A 9 -21.74 8.04 -11.13
N ASN A 10 -20.83 7.23 -11.69
CA ASN A 10 -19.88 6.44 -10.92
C ASN A 10 -18.81 7.33 -10.29
N TYR A 11 -18.28 8.32 -11.01
CA TYR A 11 -17.35 9.30 -10.46
C TYR A 11 -17.97 10.11 -9.33
N GLN A 12 -19.22 10.55 -9.50
CA GLN A 12 -19.92 11.30 -8.46
C GLN A 12 -20.17 10.44 -7.21
N ARG A 13 -20.52 9.16 -7.37
CA ARG A 13 -20.65 8.20 -6.25
C ARG A 13 -19.32 7.92 -5.57
N CYS A 14 -18.24 7.74 -6.32
CA CYS A 14 -16.90 7.58 -5.74
C CYS A 14 -16.46 8.84 -5.00
N ALA A 15 -16.71 10.03 -5.55
CA ALA A 15 -16.37 11.30 -4.91
C ALA A 15 -17.19 11.54 -3.63
N THR A 16 -18.49 11.24 -3.64
CA THR A 16 -19.31 11.35 -2.41
C THR A 16 -18.90 10.32 -1.37
N ASN A 17 -18.66 9.07 -1.76
CA ASN A 17 -18.16 8.05 -0.85
C ASN A 17 -16.78 8.41 -0.28
N ALA A 18 -15.89 8.99 -1.08
CA ALA A 18 -14.59 9.47 -0.64
C ALA A 18 -14.73 10.65 0.35
N LEU A 19 -15.64 11.59 0.10
CA LEU A 19 -15.92 12.70 1.02
C LEU A 19 -16.53 12.22 2.34
N TYR A 20 -17.45 11.25 2.30
CA TYR A 20 -18.02 10.63 3.50
C TYR A 20 -16.95 9.85 4.28
N ALA A 21 -16.08 9.11 3.58
CA ALA A 21 -14.93 8.43 4.17
C ALA A 21 -13.93 9.42 4.78
N MET A 22 -13.71 10.58 4.14
CA MET A 22 -12.82 11.63 4.65
C MET A 22 -13.39 12.31 5.90
N LYS A 23 -14.68 12.68 5.89
CA LYS A 23 -15.35 13.29 7.05
C LYS A 23 -15.37 12.37 8.26
N ASN A 24 -15.58 11.07 8.05
CA ASN A 24 -15.71 10.09 9.13
C ASN A 24 -14.39 9.38 9.48
N GLY A 25 -13.40 9.46 8.59
CA GLY A 25 -12.08 8.83 8.68
C GLY A 25 -10.96 9.80 9.00
N TRP A 26 -11.26 11.04 9.42
CA TRP A 26 -10.23 12.04 9.75
C TRP A 26 -9.22 11.53 10.80
N ILE A 27 -9.66 10.68 11.74
CA ILE A 27 -8.78 10.05 12.73
C ILE A 27 -7.79 9.10 12.05
N CYS A 28 -8.22 8.35 11.03
CA CYS A 28 -7.33 7.48 10.24
C CYS A 28 -6.33 8.32 9.42
N ALA A 29 -6.78 9.44 8.84
CA ALA A 29 -5.89 10.37 8.13
C ALA A 29 -4.85 11.01 9.06
N LEU A 30 -5.26 11.38 10.29
CA LEU A 30 -4.36 11.90 11.31
C LEU A 30 -3.39 10.83 11.80
N ALA A 31 -3.88 9.61 12.04
CA ALA A 31 -3.04 8.47 12.41
C ALA A 31 -1.98 8.19 11.33
N PHE A 32 -2.37 8.23 10.05
CA PHE A 32 -1.44 8.12 8.91
C PHE A 32 -0.38 9.19 8.89
N TRP A 33 -0.76 10.44 9.12
CA TRP A 33 0.20 11.54 9.19
C TRP A 33 1.19 11.36 10.34
N VAL A 34 0.69 11.04 11.53
CA VAL A 34 1.51 10.84 12.74
C VAL A 34 2.46 9.66 12.57
N THR A 35 2.00 8.52 12.06
CA THR A 35 2.86 7.34 11.87
C THR A 35 3.87 7.53 10.75
N THR A 36 3.52 8.25 9.67
CA THR A 36 4.47 8.58 8.60
C THR A 36 5.56 9.51 9.12
N LEU A 37 5.21 10.53 9.91
CA LEU A 37 6.19 11.40 10.58
C LEU A 37 7.10 10.61 11.52
N ALA A 38 6.52 9.75 12.37
CA ALA A 38 7.28 8.90 13.27
C ALA A 38 8.23 7.96 12.50
N PHE A 39 7.75 7.36 11.41
CA PHE A 39 8.55 6.50 10.54
C PHE A 39 9.73 7.25 9.92
N ASN A 40 9.49 8.46 9.39
CA ASN A 40 10.54 9.28 8.79
C ASN A 40 11.59 9.70 9.82
N LEU A 41 11.17 10.03 11.04
CA LEU A 41 12.09 10.32 12.14
C LEU A 41 12.94 9.10 12.48
N VAL A 42 12.31 7.94 12.73
CA VAL A 42 13.01 6.69 13.04
C VAL A 42 13.99 6.32 11.92
N SER A 43 13.55 6.39 10.67
CA SER A 43 14.39 6.08 9.50
C SER A 43 15.57 7.04 9.37
N GLY A 44 15.36 8.33 9.67
CA GLY A 44 16.42 9.34 9.69
C GLY A 44 17.48 9.06 10.76
N PHE A 45 17.08 8.54 11.93
CA PHE A 45 18.02 8.11 12.98
C PHE A 45 18.69 6.76 12.66
N MET A 46 18.06 5.89 11.87
CA MET A 46 18.63 4.61 11.47
C MET A 46 19.64 4.70 10.31
N GLY A 47 19.55 5.72 9.46
CA GLY A 47 20.51 5.94 8.37
C GLY A 47 22.00 6.05 8.82
N PRO A 48 22.31 6.83 9.88
CA PRO A 48 23.68 6.95 10.42
C PRO A 48 24.26 5.66 11.01
N LEU A 49 23.43 4.69 11.41
CA LEU A 49 23.86 3.48 12.11
C LEU A 49 24.66 2.50 11.22
N ARG A 50 24.78 2.76 9.90
CA ARG A 50 25.61 1.97 8.94
C ARG A 50 25.44 0.45 9.06
N LEU A 51 24.24 -0.01 9.41
CA LEU A 51 23.92 -1.44 9.60
C LEU A 51 23.92 -2.26 8.29
N GLY A 52 24.33 -1.66 7.17
CA GLY A 52 24.39 -2.31 5.86
C GLY A 52 23.06 -2.96 5.47
N LEU A 53 23.12 -4.18 4.95
CA LEU A 53 21.96 -4.94 4.50
C LEU A 53 20.97 -5.26 5.63
N ALA A 54 21.46 -5.51 6.85
CA ALA A 54 20.61 -5.76 8.01
C ALA A 54 19.76 -4.54 8.37
N GLY A 55 20.33 -3.34 8.31
CA GLY A 55 19.60 -2.09 8.51
C GLY A 55 18.50 -1.89 7.46
N GLY A 56 18.82 -2.15 6.18
CA GLY A 56 17.84 -2.09 5.10
C GLY A 56 16.67 -3.07 5.29
N LEU A 57 16.94 -4.29 5.76
CA LEU A 57 15.91 -5.28 6.03
C LEU A 57 15.00 -4.88 7.19
N VAL A 58 15.56 -4.35 8.29
CA VAL A 58 14.76 -3.85 9.42
C VAL A 58 13.87 -2.69 9.01
N ILE A 59 14.42 -1.71 8.28
CA ILE A 59 13.65 -0.58 7.76
C ILE A 59 12.55 -1.07 6.81
N GLY A 60 12.86 -2.02 5.93
CA GLY A 60 11.89 -2.63 5.02
C GLY A 60 10.74 -3.32 5.75
N MET A 61 11.03 -4.11 6.78
CA MET A 61 10.01 -4.76 7.61
C MET A 61 9.14 -3.73 8.34
N LEU A 62 9.74 -2.65 8.83
CA LEU A 62 9.02 -1.57 9.49
C LEU A 62 8.13 -0.80 8.50
N HIS A 63 8.58 -0.66 7.25
CA HIS A 63 7.80 -0.10 6.16
C HIS A 63 6.59 -0.98 5.80
N LEU A 64 6.79 -2.30 5.70
CA LEU A 64 5.69 -3.24 5.45
C LEU A 64 4.67 -3.23 6.60
N ALA A 65 5.13 -3.13 7.85
CA ALA A 65 4.24 -3.00 8.99
C ALA A 65 3.41 -1.71 8.94
N LEU A 66 4.04 -0.59 8.57
CA LEU A 66 3.34 0.70 8.37
C LEU A 66 2.28 0.58 7.27
N ILE A 67 2.62 -0.04 6.14
CA ILE A 67 1.70 -0.29 5.03
C ILE A 67 0.50 -1.12 5.50
N THR A 68 0.71 -2.16 6.31
CA THR A 68 -0.39 -2.94 6.91
C THR A 68 -1.35 -2.07 7.72
N TYR A 69 -0.83 -1.19 8.57
CA TYR A 69 -1.68 -0.25 9.32
C TYR A 69 -2.49 0.64 8.37
N CYS A 70 -1.87 1.14 7.29
CA CYS A 70 -2.57 1.96 6.31
C CYS A 70 -3.73 1.21 5.66
N TYR A 71 -3.49 -0.01 5.17
CA TYR A 71 -4.54 -0.85 4.58
C TYR A 71 -5.66 -1.14 5.58
N ARG A 72 -5.29 -1.47 6.82
CA ARG A 72 -6.26 -1.75 7.89
C ARG A 72 -7.12 -0.54 8.19
N TRP A 73 -6.54 0.65 8.30
CA TRP A 73 -7.30 1.88 8.53
C TRP A 73 -8.24 2.20 7.37
N ILE A 74 -7.81 1.98 6.12
CA ILE A 74 -8.70 2.14 4.97
C ILE A 74 -9.88 1.16 5.07
N LEU A 75 -9.63 -0.10 5.43
CA LEU A 75 -10.70 -1.09 5.65
C LEU A 75 -11.65 -0.67 6.78
N LEU A 76 -11.13 -0.12 7.89
CA LEU A 76 -11.94 0.41 8.99
C LEU A 76 -12.83 1.57 8.54
N THR A 77 -12.32 2.51 7.74
CA THR A 77 -13.14 3.62 7.23
C THR A 77 -14.27 3.20 6.30
N ARG A 78 -14.17 2.01 5.68
CA ARG A 78 -15.22 1.43 4.84
C ARG A 78 -16.31 0.71 5.64
N ASP A 79 -16.03 0.25 6.87
CA ASP A 79 -17.05 -0.38 7.71
C ASP A 79 -18.02 0.68 8.26
N SER A 80 -19.31 0.54 7.96
CA SER A 80 -20.35 1.45 8.43
C SER A 80 -20.44 1.51 9.95
N ARG A 81 -20.01 0.44 10.65
CA ARG A 81 -19.95 0.37 12.11
C ARG A 81 -18.86 1.27 12.70
N TRP A 82 -17.83 1.62 11.93
CA TRP A 82 -16.74 2.51 12.38
C TRP A 82 -17.24 3.85 12.87
N THR A 83 -18.19 4.45 12.15
CA THR A 83 -18.76 5.76 12.50
C THR A 83 -19.39 5.79 13.89
N ARG A 84 -20.00 4.67 14.30
CA ARG A 84 -20.75 4.50 15.55
C ARG A 84 -19.89 4.14 16.75
N LEU A 85 -18.61 3.80 16.55
CA LEU A 85 -17.73 3.43 17.66
C LEU A 85 -17.40 4.65 18.53
N PRO A 86 -17.40 4.50 19.86
CA PRO A 86 -16.91 5.55 20.76
C PRO A 86 -15.42 5.79 20.55
N PHE A 87 -14.95 7.00 20.85
CA PHE A 87 -13.57 7.43 20.55
C PHE A 87 -12.51 6.49 21.12
N LYS A 88 -12.67 6.04 22.37
CA LYS A 88 -11.74 5.09 23.02
C LYS A 88 -11.57 3.80 22.21
N ASN A 89 -12.68 3.25 21.70
CA ASN A 89 -12.67 2.01 20.90
C ASN A 89 -12.08 2.26 19.52
N LYS A 90 -12.26 3.46 18.95
CA LYS A 90 -11.61 3.84 17.69
C LYS A 90 -10.09 3.86 17.85
N VAL A 91 -9.57 4.48 18.91
CA VAL A 91 -8.11 4.52 19.17
C VAL A 91 -7.54 3.12 19.38
N GLN A 92 -8.21 2.28 20.18
CA GLN A 92 -7.82 0.89 20.38
C GLN A 92 -7.79 0.13 19.04
N ALA A 93 -8.85 0.25 18.25
CA ALA A 93 -8.94 -0.35 16.94
C ALA A 93 -7.92 0.20 15.93
N LEU A 94 -7.33 1.39 16.11
CA LEU A 94 -6.23 1.87 15.26
C LEU A 94 -4.88 1.25 15.63
N SER A 95 -4.69 0.90 16.91
CA SER A 95 -3.43 0.36 17.45
C SER A 95 -3.28 -1.15 17.26
N GLU A 96 -4.37 -1.87 17.01
CA GLU A 96 -4.34 -3.30 16.79
C GLU A 96 -3.56 -3.66 15.51
N PHE A 97 -2.78 -4.73 15.54
CA PHE A 97 -2.04 -5.19 14.38
C PHE A 97 -2.79 -6.34 13.71
N ASP A 98 -2.96 -6.26 12.39
CA ASP A 98 -3.56 -7.34 11.60
C ASP A 98 -2.46 -8.22 11.01
N GLY A 99 -2.15 -9.30 11.73
CA GLY A 99 -1.12 -10.26 11.33
C GLY A 99 -1.45 -11.03 10.05
N GLU A 100 -2.74 -11.26 9.76
CA GLU A 100 -3.15 -11.91 8.51
C GLU A 100 -2.88 -11.00 7.32
N LEU A 101 -3.30 -9.73 7.41
CA LEU A 101 -3.05 -8.72 6.38
C LEU A 101 -1.57 -8.47 6.18
N PHE A 102 -0.78 -8.41 7.26
CA PHE A 102 0.68 -8.30 7.17
C PHE A 102 1.32 -9.49 6.44
N THR A 103 0.86 -10.71 6.73
CA THR A 103 1.36 -11.92 6.05
C THR A 103 1.03 -11.88 4.56
N VAL A 104 -0.17 -11.43 4.18
CA VAL A 104 -0.54 -11.23 2.77
C VAL A 104 0.39 -10.20 2.12
N ILE A 105 0.57 -9.04 2.75
CA ILE A 105 1.42 -7.96 2.24
C ILE A 105 2.88 -8.42 2.09
N ILE A 106 3.45 -9.11 3.09
CA ILE A 106 4.80 -9.68 3.00
C ILE A 106 4.90 -10.65 1.84
N ASN A 107 3.99 -11.62 1.76
CA ASN A 107 4.04 -12.66 0.73
C ASN A 107 3.91 -12.07 -0.68
N THR A 108 3.26 -10.92 -0.83
CA THR A 108 3.18 -10.22 -2.11
C THR A 108 4.37 -9.29 -2.37
N ALA A 109 4.86 -8.59 -1.34
CA ALA A 109 5.98 -7.66 -1.48
C ALA A 109 7.34 -8.38 -1.63
N PHE A 110 7.49 -9.57 -1.04
CA PHE A 110 8.75 -10.30 -1.03
C PHE A 110 9.20 -10.76 -2.44
N PRO A 111 8.33 -11.32 -3.30
CA PRO A 111 8.66 -11.59 -4.70
C PRO A 111 9.07 -10.33 -5.48
N ILE A 112 8.39 -9.20 -5.24
CA ILE A 112 8.71 -7.91 -5.89
C ILE A 112 10.10 -7.45 -5.46
N PHE A 113 10.40 -7.55 -4.16
CA PHE A 113 11.71 -7.23 -3.62
C PHE A 113 12.81 -8.11 -4.22
N LEU A 114 12.60 -9.43 -4.34
CA LEU A 114 13.57 -10.33 -4.97
C LEU A 114 13.82 -9.96 -6.43
N ALA A 115 12.77 -9.61 -7.18
CA ALA A 115 12.88 -9.16 -8.56
C ALA A 115 13.68 -7.84 -8.67
N GLU A 116 13.37 -6.85 -7.83
CA GLU A 116 14.09 -5.58 -7.78
C GLU A 116 15.55 -5.77 -7.39
N PHE A 117 15.83 -6.63 -6.40
CA PHE A 117 17.19 -6.96 -5.97
C PHE A 117 18.01 -7.61 -7.09
N ALA A 118 17.45 -8.62 -7.77
CA ALA A 118 18.10 -9.26 -8.92
C ALA A 118 18.38 -8.26 -10.04
N LEU A 119 17.40 -7.42 -10.38
CA LEU A 119 17.55 -6.36 -11.39
C LEU A 119 18.61 -5.33 -11.00
N SER A 120 18.66 -4.91 -9.74
CA SER A 120 19.67 -3.97 -9.25
C SER A 120 21.08 -4.57 -9.38
N THR A 121 21.24 -5.86 -9.05
CA THR A 121 22.53 -6.56 -9.15
C THR A 121 22.99 -6.69 -10.60
N LEU A 122 22.07 -6.96 -11.53
CA LEU A 122 22.36 -7.07 -12.97
C LEU A 122 22.68 -5.72 -13.63
N THR A 123 22.16 -4.62 -13.08
CA THR A 123 22.33 -3.27 -13.65
C THR A 123 23.49 -2.49 -13.01
N ASN A 124 23.98 -2.93 -11.84
CA ASN A 124 25.19 -2.43 -11.20
C ASN A 124 26.43 -2.72 -12.08
N GLY A 125 26.80 -1.75 -12.91
CA GLY A 125 27.94 -1.84 -13.83
C GLY A 125 27.65 -1.29 -15.23
N ILE A 126 26.38 -1.10 -15.57
CA ILE A 126 25.97 -0.52 -16.85
C ILE A 126 25.86 1.00 -16.66
N SER A 127 26.84 1.74 -17.18
CA SER A 127 26.90 3.21 -17.14
C SER A 127 25.79 3.92 -17.94
N ALA A 128 24.80 3.20 -18.49
CA ALA A 128 23.56 3.74 -19.04
C ALA A 128 22.67 4.22 -17.88
N ALA A 129 23.17 5.24 -17.20
CA ALA A 129 22.70 5.75 -15.94
C ALA A 129 21.36 6.49 -16.10
N SER A 130 20.45 6.22 -15.17
CA SER A 130 19.18 6.90 -14.87
C SER A 130 17.90 6.46 -15.59
N THR A 131 17.91 6.07 -16.88
CA THR A 131 16.64 5.80 -17.60
C THR A 131 16.10 4.39 -17.42
N LEU A 132 16.94 3.35 -17.53
CA LEU A 132 16.49 1.95 -17.40
C LEU A 132 15.85 1.65 -16.03
N PRO A 133 16.43 2.06 -14.89
CA PRO A 133 15.78 1.89 -13.58
C PRO A 133 14.48 2.68 -13.46
N GLY A 134 14.38 3.83 -14.14
CA GLY A 134 13.17 4.65 -14.19
C GLY A 134 12.01 3.95 -14.91
N TYR A 135 12.26 3.37 -16.08
CA TYR A 135 11.24 2.60 -16.81
C TYR A 135 10.81 1.34 -16.07
N LEU A 136 11.74 0.65 -15.40
CA LEU A 136 11.43 -0.50 -14.56
C LEU A 136 10.55 -0.11 -13.37
N LYS A 137 10.88 0.98 -12.66
CA LYS A 137 10.02 1.50 -11.58
C LYS A 137 8.63 1.86 -12.08
N LEU A 138 8.54 2.49 -13.26
CA LEU A 138 7.25 2.84 -13.85
C LEU A 138 6.44 1.58 -14.23
N ALA A 139 7.09 0.56 -14.78
CA ALA A 139 6.47 -0.72 -15.10
C ALA A 139 5.99 -1.45 -13.84
N VAL A 140 6.78 -1.44 -12.76
CA VAL A 140 6.40 -1.97 -11.43
C VAL A 140 5.21 -1.21 -10.88
N VAL A 141 5.21 0.13 -10.93
CA VAL A 141 4.05 0.93 -10.52
C VAL A 141 2.83 0.57 -11.35
N PHE A 142 2.94 0.42 -12.67
CA PHE A 142 1.80 0.09 -13.53
C PHE A 142 1.27 -1.33 -13.29
N LEU A 143 2.17 -2.31 -13.15
CA LEU A 143 1.83 -3.71 -12.89
C LEU A 143 1.24 -3.95 -11.50
N PHE A 144 1.70 -3.20 -10.51
CA PHE A 144 1.29 -3.37 -9.12
C PHE A 144 0.36 -2.27 -8.61
N ASN A 145 -0.03 -1.30 -9.44
CA ASN A 145 -1.07 -0.32 -9.11
C ASN A 145 -2.42 -0.94 -8.70
N PRO A 146 -2.91 -2.03 -9.34
CA PRO A 146 -4.18 -2.64 -8.95
C PRO A 146 -4.04 -3.56 -7.73
N LEU A 147 -2.82 -3.87 -7.31
CA LEU A 147 -2.54 -4.82 -6.24
C LEU A 147 -3.08 -4.36 -4.85
N PRO A 148 -2.96 -3.08 -4.45
CA PRO A 148 -3.67 -2.54 -3.30
C PRO A 148 -5.18 -2.77 -3.32
N GLU A 149 -5.80 -2.54 -4.49
CA GLU A 149 -7.25 -2.63 -4.66
C GLU A 149 -7.72 -4.09 -4.62
N ILE A 150 -6.96 -5.00 -5.19
CA ILE A 150 -7.22 -6.45 -5.17
C ILE A 150 -7.09 -6.99 -3.75
N ILE A 151 -6.01 -6.68 -3.03
CA ILE A 151 -5.85 -7.07 -1.62
C ILE A 151 -7.03 -6.57 -0.77
N MET A 152 -7.52 -5.35 -1.03
CA MET A 152 -8.67 -4.79 -0.30
C MET A 152 -10.02 -5.37 -0.71
N VAL A 153 -10.24 -5.69 -1.99
CA VAL A 153 -11.57 -6.03 -2.55
C VAL A 153 -11.78 -7.54 -2.64
N SER A 154 -10.81 -8.30 -3.17
CA SER A 154 -10.93 -9.75 -3.32
C SER A 154 -10.49 -10.55 -2.09
N ARG A 155 -9.82 -9.90 -1.12
CA ARG A 155 -9.19 -10.57 0.04
C ARG A 155 -8.31 -11.76 -0.37
N SER A 156 -7.76 -11.74 -1.58
CA SER A 156 -6.95 -12.84 -2.09
C SER A 156 -5.60 -12.89 -1.37
N ARG A 157 -5.14 -14.12 -1.07
CA ARG A 157 -4.01 -14.37 -0.17
C ARG A 157 -2.73 -14.61 -0.97
N GLY A 158 -1.66 -13.87 -0.64
CA GLY A 158 -0.28 -14.18 -1.05
C GLY A 158 0.01 -14.03 -2.55
N THR A 159 0.35 -15.12 -3.24
CA THR A 159 0.69 -15.12 -4.68
C THR A 159 -0.53 -15.08 -5.60
N GLN A 160 -1.72 -15.42 -5.09
CA GLN A 160 -2.96 -15.33 -5.85
C GLN A 160 -3.35 -13.89 -6.16
N SER A 161 -3.04 -12.93 -5.27
CA SER A 161 -3.30 -11.50 -5.51
C SER A 161 -2.42 -10.94 -6.65
N LEU A 162 -1.19 -11.46 -6.81
CA LEU A 162 -0.33 -11.13 -7.95
C LEU A 162 -0.91 -11.65 -9.26
N MET A 163 -1.43 -12.88 -9.27
CA MET A 163 -2.04 -13.47 -10.46
C MET A 163 -3.35 -12.78 -10.83
N GLU A 164 -4.18 -12.43 -9.84
CA GLU A 164 -5.37 -11.60 -10.02
C GLU A 164 -5.03 -10.21 -10.56
N ALA A 165 -3.95 -9.58 -10.07
CA ALA A 165 -3.49 -8.29 -10.59
C ALA A 165 -3.06 -8.37 -12.06
N LEU A 166 -2.34 -9.41 -12.44
CA LEU A 166 -1.94 -9.64 -13.83
C LEU A 166 -3.15 -9.95 -14.73
N GLN A 167 -4.11 -10.74 -14.24
CA GLN A 167 -5.35 -11.01 -14.97
C GLN A 167 -6.19 -9.75 -15.15
N PHE A 168 -6.28 -8.90 -14.11
CA PHE A 168 -6.99 -7.62 -14.19
C PHE A 168 -6.36 -6.71 -15.25
N ILE A 169 -5.04 -6.62 -15.30
CA ILE A 169 -4.35 -5.84 -16.34
C ILE A 169 -4.59 -6.43 -17.73
N LYS A 170 -4.47 -7.75 -17.90
CA LYS A 170 -4.73 -8.43 -19.17
C LYS A 170 -6.16 -8.21 -19.70
N GLN A 171 -7.13 -8.01 -18.81
CA GLN A 171 -8.53 -7.80 -19.18
C GLN A 171 -8.86 -6.34 -19.49
N ASN A 172 -8.06 -5.38 -19.02
CA ASN A 172 -8.34 -3.94 -19.10
C ASN A 172 -7.34 -3.14 -19.95
N VAL A 173 -6.27 -3.76 -20.42
CA VAL A 173 -5.30 -3.24 -21.40
C VAL A 173 -5.46 -4.01 -22.70
#